data_AF-A0A2S1GZB5-F1
#
_entry.id   AF-A0A2S1GZB5-F1
#
_cell.length_a   1.000
_cell.length_b   1.000
_cell.length_c   1.000
_cell.angle_alpha   90.00
_cell.angle_beta   90.00
_cell.angle_gamma   90.00
#
_symmetry.space_group_name_H-M   'P 1'
#
loop_
_entity.id
_entity.type
_entity.pdbx_description
1 polymer ?
#
loop_
_entity_poly.entity_id
_entity_poly.type
_entity_poly.pdbx_seq_one_letter_code
_entity_poly.pdbx_strand_id
1 'polypeptide(L)'
;MTELGTRLKEARLAKGYSLEDLQEITKIQKRYLMGIEEGNYSIMPGSFYVRAFIKQYAEAVGLDSDEILTEYRKDVPEVQKEEVAQSFTKSPSRRKMASSSSNKLMEAMPKLIVGLFAIVIIVVISTLYLQKIGNVSNVAEEDNKPIEYEQNPKSDQTNKPAVTEDGEDQDSETTEPTEPVQTEPVIEQEISTGTVDGENTTYEVTGTDALKVRVEVSGDTWVGIRNELRDEQVTAKVYNAGQIVEFDSTEDSYARIRLGNSKVAKIYVNDVELQYTQDRVAQNIILKLVQEQQAE
;
A
#
# COMPACT_ATOMS: atom_id res chain seq x y z
N MET A 1 5.41 -15.01 28.37
CA MET A 1 4.33 -14.80 27.41
C MET A 1 3.02 -15.00 28.13
N THR A 2 2.15 -14.00 28.13
CA THR A 2 0.80 -14.06 28.73
C THR A 2 -0.21 -14.59 27.72
N GLU A 3 -1.39 -15.00 28.18
CA GLU A 3 -2.47 -15.42 27.26
C GLU A 3 -2.89 -14.22 26.38
N LEU A 4 -2.99 -13.03 26.97
CA LEU A 4 -3.21 -11.78 26.23
C LEU A 4 -2.16 -11.55 25.14
N GLY A 5 -0.88 -11.65 25.50
CA GLY A 5 0.23 -11.41 24.57
C GLY A 5 0.22 -12.40 23.40
N THR A 6 -0.14 -13.66 23.68
CA THR A 6 -0.30 -14.70 22.66
C THR A 6 -1.47 -14.38 21.72
N ARG A 7 -2.64 -14.02 22.27
CA ARG A 7 -3.83 -13.68 21.50
C ARG A 7 -3.61 -12.49 20.56
N LEU A 8 -2.96 -11.43 21.05
CA LEU A 8 -2.63 -10.25 20.26
C LEU A 8 -1.63 -10.58 19.15
N LYS A 9 -0.59 -11.38 19.46
CA LYS A 9 0.39 -11.84 18.48
C LYS A 9 -0.26 -12.67 17.37
N GLU A 10 -1.14 -13.60 17.71
CA GLU A 10 -1.87 -14.40 16.73
C GLU A 10 -2.74 -13.54 15.82
N ALA A 11 -3.49 -12.58 16.39
CA ALA A 11 -4.29 -11.66 15.61
C ALA A 11 -3.44 -10.78 14.68
N ARG A 12 -2.28 -10.31 15.16
CA ARG A 12 -1.30 -9.57 14.32
C ARG A 12 -0.80 -10.41 13.16
N LEU A 13 -0.37 -11.64 13.43
CA LEU A 13 0.12 -12.56 12.40
C LEU A 13 -0.98 -12.95 11.41
N ALA A 14 -2.22 -13.13 11.86
CA ALA A 14 -3.37 -13.39 11.00
C ALA A 14 -3.68 -12.20 10.06
N LYS A 15 -3.36 -10.97 10.47
CA LYS A 15 -3.41 -9.77 9.62
C LYS A 15 -2.18 -9.62 8.70
N GLY A 16 -1.17 -10.48 8.85
CA GLY A 16 0.09 -10.38 8.10
C GLY A 16 0.98 -9.22 8.55
N TYR A 17 0.74 -8.62 9.71
CA TYR A 17 1.55 -7.48 10.19
C TYR A 17 2.82 -7.94 10.90
N SER A 18 3.96 -7.30 10.62
CA SER A 18 5.13 -7.37 11.52
C SER A 18 4.98 -6.38 12.67
N LEU A 19 5.92 -6.43 13.62
CA LEU A 19 5.96 -5.44 14.71
C LEU A 19 6.28 -4.04 14.18
N GLU A 20 7.05 -3.93 13.10
CA GLU A 20 7.33 -2.70 12.38
C GLU A 20 6.07 -2.12 11.76
N ASP A 21 5.26 -2.94 11.07
CA ASP A 21 3.97 -2.48 10.52
C ASP A 21 3.07 -1.96 11.64
N LEU A 22 2.97 -2.73 12.72
CA LEU A 22 2.12 -2.36 13.84
C LEU A 22 2.63 -1.09 14.56
N GLN A 23 3.95 -0.87 14.61
CA GLN A 23 4.53 0.39 15.06
C GLN A 23 4.12 1.54 14.14
N GLU A 24 4.13 1.35 12.82
CA GLU A 24 3.72 2.38 11.88
C GLU A 24 2.23 2.72 11.98
N ILE A 25 1.38 1.72 12.20
CA ILE A 25 -0.07 1.87 12.34
C ILE A 25 -0.42 2.55 13.68
N THR A 26 0.11 2.05 14.79
CA THR A 26 -0.25 2.49 16.15
C THR A 26 0.57 3.68 16.64
N LYS A 27 1.73 3.95 16.02
CA LYS A 27 2.77 4.87 16.52
C LYS A 27 3.40 4.46 17.85
N ILE A 28 3.14 3.22 18.31
CA ILE A 28 3.79 2.65 19.50
C ILE A 28 5.12 2.03 19.06
N GLN A 29 6.22 2.38 19.74
CA GLN A 29 7.53 1.82 19.40
C GLN A 29 7.54 0.29 19.47
N LYS A 30 8.22 -0.36 18.52
CA LYS A 30 8.34 -1.81 18.36
C LYS A 30 8.72 -2.51 19.66
N ARG A 31 9.66 -1.93 20.44
CA ARG A 31 10.08 -2.50 21.73
C ARG A 31 8.92 -2.68 22.72
N TYR A 32 7.93 -1.78 22.69
CA TYR A 32 6.77 -1.86 23.57
C TYR A 32 5.73 -2.84 23.05
N LEU A 33 5.50 -2.88 21.73
CA LEU A 33 4.63 -3.90 21.12
C LEU A 33 5.15 -5.32 21.39
N MET A 34 6.46 -5.52 21.28
CA MET A 34 7.14 -6.76 21.68
C MET A 34 6.93 -7.06 23.16
N GLY A 35 7.12 -6.06 24.04
CA GLY A 35 6.86 -6.21 25.47
C GLY A 35 5.42 -6.63 25.80
N ILE A 36 4.42 -6.13 25.05
CA ILE A 36 3.02 -6.55 25.18
C ILE A 36 2.84 -8.02 24.81
N GLU A 37 3.40 -8.45 23.68
CA GLU A 37 3.33 -9.86 23.25
C GLU A 37 4.01 -10.80 24.25
N GLU A 38 5.12 -10.38 24.85
CA GLU A 38 5.87 -11.18 25.81
C GLU A 38 5.29 -11.15 27.24
N GLY A 39 4.40 -10.19 27.53
CA GLY A 39 3.92 -9.88 28.87
C GLY A 39 4.96 -9.15 29.73
N ASN A 40 6.01 -8.60 29.11
CA ASN A 40 7.05 -7.85 29.79
C ASN A 40 6.68 -6.36 29.85
N TYR A 41 5.86 -5.98 30.83
CA TYR A 41 5.44 -4.59 31.02
C TYR A 41 6.49 -3.73 31.74
N SER A 42 7.57 -4.31 32.26
CA SER A 42 8.60 -3.58 33.02
C SER A 42 9.39 -2.59 32.15
N ILE A 43 9.46 -2.82 30.85
CA ILE A 43 10.16 -1.95 29.89
C ILE A 43 9.34 -0.72 29.49
N MET A 44 8.08 -0.64 29.90
CA MET A 44 7.15 0.40 29.48
C MET A 44 7.54 1.77 30.05
N PRO A 45 7.20 2.89 29.37
CA PRO A 45 7.49 4.24 29.88
C PRO A 45 6.79 4.59 31.20
N GLY A 46 5.84 3.76 31.62
CA GLY A 46 5.06 3.87 32.84
C GLY A 46 3.89 2.89 32.80
N SER A 47 3.45 2.42 33.97
CA SER A 47 2.34 1.47 34.10
C SER A 47 1.03 1.99 33.52
N PHE A 48 0.83 3.31 33.52
CA PHE A 48 -0.34 3.96 32.93
C PHE A 48 -0.50 3.70 31.42
N TYR A 49 0.62 3.57 30.68
CA TYR A 49 0.59 3.41 29.22
C TYR A 49 0.24 2.00 28.77
N VAL A 50 0.41 1.00 29.65
CA VAL A 50 0.21 -0.42 29.29
C VAL A 50 -1.18 -0.66 28.74
N ARG A 51 -2.21 -0.19 29.47
CA ARG A 51 -3.61 -0.37 29.07
C ARG A 51 -3.94 0.37 27.76
N ALA A 52 -3.42 1.58 27.59
CA ALA A 52 -3.64 2.37 26.38
C ALA A 52 -2.99 1.70 25.16
N PHE A 53 -1.77 1.19 25.31
CA PHE A 53 -1.07 0.49 24.23
C PHE A 53 -1.71 -0.85 23.87
N ILE A 54 -2.21 -1.61 24.86
CA ILE A 54 -2.97 -2.84 24.61
C ILE A 54 -4.26 -2.53 23.83
N LYS A 55 -4.99 -1.47 24.23
CA LYS A 55 -6.20 -1.02 23.53
C LYS A 55 -5.90 -0.68 22.07
N GLN A 56 -4.87 0.13 21.84
CA GLN A 56 -4.48 0.54 20.49
C GLN A 56 -3.93 -0.60 19.64
N TYR A 57 -3.22 -1.57 20.25
CA TYR A 57 -2.82 -2.80 19.58
C TYR A 57 -4.07 -3.57 19.13
N ALA A 58 -4.98 -3.89 20.06
CA ALA A 58 -6.18 -4.67 19.78
C ALA A 58 -7.01 -4.07 18.63
N GLU A 59 -7.24 -2.76 18.66
CA GLU A 59 -7.93 -2.03 17.58
C GLU A 59 -7.22 -2.15 16.23
N ALA A 60 -5.89 -2.00 16.20
CA ALA A 60 -5.11 -2.09 14.97
C ALA A 60 -5.15 -3.47 14.33
N VAL A 61 -5.31 -4.54 15.12
CA VAL A 61 -5.45 -5.91 14.61
C VAL A 61 -6.91 -6.35 14.43
N GLY A 62 -7.87 -5.45 14.68
CA GLY A 62 -9.30 -5.68 14.45
C GLY A 62 -9.99 -6.49 15.54
N LEU A 63 -9.46 -6.49 16.77
CA LEU A 63 -10.10 -7.05 17.95
C LEU A 63 -10.87 -5.96 18.70
N ASP A 64 -11.93 -6.35 19.43
CA ASP A 64 -12.61 -5.44 20.35
C ASP A 64 -11.72 -5.18 21.57
N SER A 65 -11.29 -3.93 21.72
CA SER A 65 -10.35 -3.55 22.78
C SER A 65 -10.97 -3.61 24.17
N ASP A 66 -12.27 -3.38 24.30
CA ASP A 66 -12.95 -3.38 25.60
C ASP A 66 -13.24 -4.83 26.06
N GLU A 67 -13.52 -5.74 25.13
CA GLU A 67 -13.60 -7.19 25.37
C GLU A 67 -12.24 -7.74 25.79
N ILE A 68 -11.18 -7.47 25.02
CA ILE A 68 -9.81 -7.91 25.32
C ILE A 68 -9.36 -7.44 26.70
N LEU A 69 -9.59 -6.17 27.04
CA LEU A 69 -9.24 -5.64 28.35
C LEU A 69 -10.09 -6.22 29.49
N THR A 70 -11.27 -6.78 29.19
CA THR A 70 -12.14 -7.39 30.18
C THR A 70 -11.83 -8.87 30.40
N GLU A 71 -11.57 -9.61 29.33
CA GLU A 71 -11.19 -11.02 29.38
C GLU A 71 -9.84 -11.20 30.07
N TYR A 72 -8.85 -10.39 29.72
CA TYR A 72 -7.48 -10.51 30.21
C TYR A 72 -7.13 -9.55 31.36
N ARG A 73 -8.12 -9.16 32.19
CA ARG A 73 -7.89 -8.23 33.32
C ARG A 73 -6.74 -8.63 34.24
N LYS A 74 -6.52 -9.93 34.42
CA LYS A 74 -5.46 -10.48 35.28
C LYS A 74 -4.06 -10.30 34.70
N ASP A 75 -3.95 -10.16 33.38
CA ASP A 75 -2.69 -9.98 32.67
C ASP A 75 -2.30 -8.51 32.55
N VAL A 76 -3.25 -7.58 32.74
CA VAL A 76 -3.00 -6.13 32.63
C VAL A 76 -2.67 -5.55 34.01
N PRO A 77 -1.55 -4.84 34.19
CA PRO A 77 -1.23 -4.15 35.44
C PRO A 77 -2.35 -3.18 35.84
N GLU A 78 -2.79 -3.25 37.09
CA GLU A 78 -3.72 -2.25 37.63
C GLU A 78 -3.04 -0.88 37.66
N VAL A 79 -3.73 0.14 37.14
CA VAL A 79 -3.28 1.52 37.24
C VAL A 79 -3.47 1.94 38.69
N GLN A 80 -2.40 1.90 39.48
CA GLN A 80 -2.38 2.57 40.77
C GLN A 80 -2.62 4.06 40.50
N LYS A 81 -3.75 4.58 40.97
CA LYS A 81 -3.98 6.03 41.07
C LYS A 81 -3.05 6.54 42.16
N GLU A 82 -1.76 6.69 41.86
CA GLU A 82 -0.91 7.53 42.68
C GLU A 82 -1.44 8.95 42.50
N GLU A 83 -1.95 9.52 43.60
CA GLU A 83 -2.29 10.92 43.70
C GLU A 83 -1.06 11.72 43.29
N VAL A 84 -1.05 12.25 42.07
CA VAL A 84 -0.08 13.27 41.63
C VAL A 84 -0.47 14.59 42.29
N ALA A 85 -0.42 14.62 43.61
CA ALA A 85 -0.29 15.82 44.39
C ALA A 85 1.16 15.82 44.89
N GLN A 86 1.89 16.89 44.55
CA GLN A 86 3.20 17.26 45.10
C GLN A 86 4.43 16.68 44.40
N SER A 87 4.76 17.20 43.22
CA SER A 87 6.13 17.66 42.93
C SER A 87 6.22 18.36 41.57
N PHE A 88 5.52 19.49 41.40
CA PHE A 88 6.03 20.51 40.48
C PHE A 88 6.97 21.41 41.28
N THR A 89 8.26 21.18 41.03
CA THR A 89 9.38 21.97 41.53
C THR A 89 9.15 23.46 41.28
N LYS A 90 9.40 24.24 42.33
CA LYS A 90 9.38 25.69 42.39
C LYS A 90 10.03 26.31 41.15
N SER A 91 9.25 27.04 40.35
CA SER A 91 9.77 28.07 39.44
C SER A 91 9.29 29.43 39.95
N PRO A 92 10.19 30.41 40.18
CA PRO A 92 9.80 31.66 40.80
C PRO A 92 9.12 32.58 39.78
N SER A 93 7.98 33.13 40.20
CA SER A 93 7.48 34.46 39.85
C SER A 93 7.32 34.79 38.36
N ARG A 94 6.10 34.60 37.84
CA ARG A 94 5.53 35.58 36.91
C ARG A 94 4.15 36.00 37.43
N ARG A 95 4.02 37.32 37.57
CA ARG A 95 2.95 38.05 38.25
C ARG A 95 1.57 37.62 37.77
N LYS A 96 0.64 37.54 38.72
CA LYS A 96 -0.79 37.52 38.50
C LYS A 96 -1.21 38.77 37.71
N MET A 97 -1.96 38.57 36.63
CA MET A 97 -3.01 39.49 36.22
C MET A 97 -4.28 38.67 36.09
N ALA A 98 -5.17 38.86 37.06
CA ALA A 98 -6.58 38.57 36.90
C ALA A 98 -7.24 39.87 36.44
N SER A 99 -7.97 39.82 35.33
CA SER A 99 -9.14 40.67 35.16
C SER A 99 -10.08 40.09 34.10
N SER A 100 -11.25 39.68 34.59
CA SER A 100 -12.57 39.71 33.96
C SER A 100 -12.67 40.50 32.64
N SER A 101 -13.16 39.85 31.59
CA SER A 101 -14.15 40.45 30.69
C SER A 101 -14.84 39.36 29.86
N SER A 102 -16.16 39.29 30.00
CA SER A 102 -17.08 38.47 29.23
C SER A 102 -17.03 38.82 27.75
N ASN A 103 -16.63 37.89 26.88
CA ASN A 103 -16.85 38.02 25.46
C ASN A 103 -17.48 36.73 24.91
N LYS A 104 -18.81 36.76 24.75
CA LYS A 104 -19.63 35.77 24.02
C LYS A 104 -19.34 35.72 22.51
N LEU A 105 -18.14 36.14 22.09
CA LEU A 105 -17.69 36.15 20.69
C LEU A 105 -17.02 34.83 20.26
N MET A 106 -16.61 33.99 21.23
CA MET A 106 -15.83 32.78 20.96
C MET A 106 -16.68 31.50 20.79
N GLU A 107 -18.01 31.60 20.89
CA GLU A 107 -18.95 30.49 20.65
C GLU A 107 -19.57 30.50 19.24
N ALA A 108 -19.39 31.58 18.47
CA ALA A 108 -19.92 31.73 17.11
C ALA A 108 -18.88 31.49 15.99
N MET A 109 -17.59 31.40 16.34
CA MET A 109 -16.50 31.22 15.38
C MET A 109 -16.58 29.91 14.55
N PRO A 110 -16.99 28.75 15.10
CA PRO A 110 -17.15 27.54 14.28
C PRO A 110 -18.28 27.65 13.25
N LYS A 111 -19.36 28.39 13.56
CA LYS A 111 -20.53 28.51 12.69
C LYS A 111 -20.31 29.49 11.53
N LEU A 112 -19.51 30.53 11.73
CA LEU A 112 -19.13 31.46 10.66
C LEU A 112 -18.18 30.81 9.64
N ILE A 113 -17.27 29.94 10.08
CA ILE A 113 -16.37 29.19 9.18
C ILE A 113 -17.16 28.22 8.29
N VAL A 114 -18.12 27.48 8.86
CA VAL A 114 -18.99 26.58 8.09
C VAL A 114 -19.89 27.35 7.12
N GLY A 115 -20.45 28.49 7.55
CA GLY A 115 -21.25 29.36 6.68
C GLY A 115 -20.45 29.94 5.53
N LEU A 116 -19.22 30.41 5.77
CA LEU A 116 -18.32 30.92 4.74
C LEU A 116 -17.92 29.82 3.76
N PHE A 117 -17.60 28.62 4.25
CA PHE A 117 -17.26 27.47 3.41
C PHE A 117 -18.42 27.05 2.49
N ALA A 118 -19.66 27.05 3.02
CA ALA A 118 -20.85 26.79 2.21
C ALA A 118 -21.06 27.87 1.12
N ILE A 119 -20.81 29.15 1.43
CA ILE A 119 -20.89 30.24 0.45
C ILE A 119 -19.83 30.08 -0.64
N VAL A 120 -18.60 29.72 -0.28
CA VAL A 120 -17.52 29.45 -1.25
C VAL A 120 -17.87 28.27 -2.15
N ILE A 121 -18.41 27.18 -1.60
CA ILE A 121 -18.89 26.03 -2.39
C ILE A 121 -19.99 26.46 -3.37
N ILE A 122 -20.96 27.26 -2.92
CA ILE A 122 -22.05 27.76 -3.78
C ILE A 122 -21.50 28.64 -4.91
N VAL A 123 -20.52 29.50 -4.63
CA VAL A 123 -19.86 30.33 -5.65
C VAL A 123 -19.10 29.46 -6.65
N VAL A 124 -18.34 28.46 -6.20
CA VAL A 124 -17.63 27.51 -7.08
C VAL A 124 -18.61 26.75 -7.97
N ILE A 125 -19.67 26.18 -7.40
CA ILE A 125 -20.71 25.47 -8.16
C ILE A 125 -21.38 26.42 -9.17
N SER A 126 -21.66 27.66 -8.79
CA SER A 126 -22.24 28.66 -9.68
C SER A 126 -21.31 29.01 -10.84
N THR A 127 -20.01 29.21 -10.59
CA THR A 127 -19.01 29.46 -11.64
C THR A 127 -18.86 28.28 -12.60
N LEU A 128 -18.91 27.04 -12.10
CA LEU A 128 -18.90 25.83 -12.93
C LEU A 128 -20.19 25.70 -13.75
N TYR A 129 -21.34 26.09 -13.20
CA TYR A 129 -22.62 26.08 -13.92
C TYR A 129 -22.66 27.13 -15.03
N LEU A 130 -22.08 28.32 -14.79
CA LEU A 130 -21.92 29.38 -15.79
C LEU A 130 -20.93 28.98 -16.90
N GLN A 131 -19.84 28.26 -16.58
CA GLN A 131 -18.95 27.67 -17.60
C GLN A 131 -19.65 26.59 -18.43
N LYS A 132 -20.59 25.84 -17.84
CA LYS A 132 -21.35 24.79 -18.55
C LYS A 132 -22.43 25.37 -19.48
N ILE A 133 -22.95 26.56 -19.20
CA ILE A 133 -23.94 27.26 -20.05
C ILE A 133 -23.26 28.15 -21.11
N GLY A 134 -22.01 28.60 -20.89
CA GLY A 134 -21.24 29.40 -21.85
C GLY A 134 -20.57 28.62 -22.98
N ASN A 135 -20.46 27.28 -22.87
CA ASN A 135 -19.78 26.42 -23.85
C ASN A 135 -20.74 25.63 -24.75
N VAL A 136 -21.92 26.19 -25.04
CA VAL A 136 -22.83 25.71 -26.08
C VAL A 136 -22.98 26.76 -27.18
N SER A 137 -21.97 26.84 -28.04
CA SER A 137 -22.08 27.31 -29.43
C SER A 137 -20.75 27.00 -30.12
N ASN A 138 -20.69 25.84 -30.75
CA ASN A 138 -20.03 25.59 -32.05
C ASN A 138 -20.17 24.10 -32.35
N VAL A 139 -21.35 23.72 -32.87
CA VAL A 139 -21.49 22.53 -33.71
C VAL A 139 -21.96 23.05 -35.05
N ALA A 140 -21.03 23.12 -36.00
CA ALA A 140 -21.35 23.15 -37.41
C ALA A 140 -21.33 21.70 -37.92
N GLU A 141 -22.39 21.35 -38.65
CA GLU A 141 -22.58 20.17 -39.53
C GLU A 141 -21.37 20.02 -40.48
N GLU A 142 -20.97 18.87 -41.02
CA GLU A 142 -21.64 17.78 -41.76
C GLU A 142 -20.49 16.73 -41.97
N ASP A 143 -20.63 15.41 -41.98
CA ASP A 143 -21.30 14.57 -42.97
C ASP A 143 -21.08 13.10 -42.55
N ASN A 144 -22.13 12.28 -42.43
CA ASN A 144 -21.99 10.83 -42.30
C ASN A 144 -23.23 10.11 -42.85
N LYS A 145 -23.03 9.29 -43.88
CA LYS A 145 -24.08 8.42 -44.47
C LYS A 145 -24.21 7.11 -43.69
N PRO A 146 -25.41 6.53 -43.59
CA PRO A 146 -25.64 5.30 -42.83
C PRO A 146 -25.43 4.04 -43.69
N ILE A 147 -24.96 2.96 -43.07
CA ILE A 147 -25.13 1.60 -43.60
C ILE A 147 -26.04 0.81 -42.67
N GLU A 148 -27.08 0.31 -43.32
CA GLU A 148 -28.21 -0.51 -42.92
C GLU A 148 -27.82 -2.00 -42.90
N TYR A 149 -28.28 -2.76 -41.91
CA TYR A 149 -28.15 -4.21 -41.85
C TYR A 149 -29.52 -4.87 -42.01
N GLU A 150 -29.66 -5.82 -42.92
CA GLU A 150 -30.69 -6.85 -42.84
C GLU A 150 -30.30 -8.14 -43.61
N GLN A 151 -31.01 -9.20 -43.27
CA GLN A 151 -30.62 -10.61 -43.25
C GLN A 151 -30.54 -11.35 -44.59
N ASN A 152 -29.60 -12.32 -44.58
CA ASN A 152 -29.51 -13.65 -45.22
C ASN A 152 -30.79 -14.28 -45.82
N PRO A 153 -30.68 -15.19 -46.82
CA PRO A 153 -31.10 -16.57 -46.52
C PRO A 153 -30.39 -17.74 -47.25
N LYS A 154 -30.30 -18.86 -46.48
CA LYS A 154 -30.41 -20.30 -46.87
C LYS A 154 -29.21 -20.96 -47.58
N SER A 155 -28.87 -22.25 -47.42
CA SER A 155 -29.29 -23.37 -46.55
C SER A 155 -28.36 -24.57 -46.85
N ASP A 156 -28.08 -25.38 -45.82
CA ASP A 156 -27.83 -26.84 -45.80
C ASP A 156 -27.08 -27.54 -46.95
N GLN A 157 -25.99 -28.24 -46.63
CA GLN A 157 -26.04 -29.71 -46.45
C GLN A 157 -24.70 -30.31 -45.98
N THR A 158 -24.88 -31.34 -45.16
CA THR A 158 -23.93 -32.28 -44.58
C THR A 158 -23.11 -33.03 -45.63
N ASN A 159 -21.80 -33.20 -45.42
CA ASN A 159 -21.16 -34.53 -45.50
C ASN A 159 -19.71 -34.54 -44.99
N LYS A 160 -19.44 -35.52 -44.12
CA LYS A 160 -18.13 -36.06 -43.75
C LYS A 160 -17.50 -36.71 -44.99
N PRO A 161 -16.16 -36.80 -45.10
CA PRO A 161 -15.52 -38.06 -44.74
C PRO A 161 -14.17 -37.90 -44.02
N ALA A 162 -13.71 -39.02 -43.48
CA ALA A 162 -12.45 -39.23 -42.80
C ALA A 162 -11.44 -39.97 -43.70
N VAL A 163 -10.18 -39.99 -43.24
CA VAL A 163 -9.06 -40.93 -43.55
C VAL A 163 -8.11 -40.56 -44.70
N THR A 164 -6.90 -40.14 -44.28
CA THR A 164 -5.52 -40.62 -44.59
C THR A 164 -5.19 -41.22 -45.97
N GLU A 165 -4.18 -40.66 -46.66
CA GLU A 165 -2.84 -41.24 -46.94
C GLU A 165 -2.04 -40.40 -47.97
N ASP A 166 -0.73 -40.24 -47.66
CA ASP A 166 0.49 -40.04 -48.45
C ASP A 166 0.50 -39.42 -49.88
N GLY A 167 1.53 -38.57 -50.11
CA GLY A 167 2.05 -38.29 -51.44
C GLY A 167 2.86 -36.99 -51.58
N GLU A 168 4.14 -37.14 -51.88
CA GLU A 168 5.26 -36.19 -51.99
C GLU A 168 5.14 -34.97 -52.96
N ASP A 169 5.95 -33.96 -52.63
CA ASP A 169 6.72 -32.99 -53.46
C ASP A 169 6.05 -32.11 -54.54
N GLN A 170 6.01 -30.79 -54.31
CA GLN A 170 6.84 -29.79 -55.04
C GLN A 170 6.56 -28.34 -54.61
N ASP A 171 7.64 -27.70 -54.16
CA ASP A 171 8.10 -26.34 -54.41
C ASP A 171 7.12 -25.32 -55.03
N SER A 172 6.80 -24.28 -54.26
CA SER A 172 6.48 -22.94 -54.78
C SER A 172 6.76 -21.91 -53.69
N GLU A 173 7.89 -21.22 -53.85
CA GLU A 173 8.16 -19.92 -53.26
C GLU A 173 6.95 -19.00 -53.43
N THR A 174 6.45 -18.46 -52.33
CA THR A 174 5.82 -17.14 -52.34
C THR A 174 6.23 -16.45 -51.04
N THR A 175 7.15 -15.52 -51.24
CA THR A 175 7.66 -14.55 -50.27
C THR A 175 6.52 -13.69 -49.72
N GLU A 176 6.18 -13.89 -48.46
CA GLU A 176 5.48 -12.89 -47.66
C GLU A 176 6.52 -11.86 -47.16
N PRO A 177 6.28 -10.55 -47.28
CA PRO A 177 7.19 -9.54 -46.74
C PRO A 177 7.24 -9.67 -45.22
N THR A 178 8.39 -10.09 -44.70
CA THR A 178 8.73 -10.04 -43.29
C THR A 178 8.82 -8.56 -42.91
N GLU A 179 7.85 -8.03 -42.17
CA GLU A 179 8.05 -6.78 -41.43
C GLU A 179 9.29 -6.94 -40.54
N PRO A 180 10.19 -5.95 -40.47
CA PRO A 180 11.33 -6.04 -39.58
C PRO A 180 10.80 -6.07 -38.14
N VAL A 181 10.88 -7.24 -37.52
CA VAL A 181 10.84 -7.37 -36.06
C VAL A 181 11.96 -6.49 -35.53
N GLN A 182 11.59 -5.31 -35.01
CA GLN A 182 12.47 -4.57 -34.12
C GLN A 182 12.73 -5.50 -32.94
N THR A 183 13.89 -6.14 -32.95
CA THR A 183 14.46 -6.75 -31.75
C THR A 183 14.66 -5.62 -30.75
N GLU A 184 13.73 -5.48 -29.82
CA GLU A 184 13.97 -4.72 -28.59
C GLU A 184 15.28 -5.25 -27.97
N PRO A 185 16.16 -4.38 -27.46
CA PRO A 185 17.38 -4.83 -26.81
C PRO A 185 16.97 -5.75 -25.66
N VAL A 186 17.42 -7.00 -25.71
CA VAL A 186 17.35 -7.92 -24.57
C VAL A 186 18.26 -7.31 -23.52
N ILE A 187 17.66 -6.57 -22.59
CA ILE A 187 18.35 -6.00 -21.44
C ILE A 187 18.85 -7.18 -20.61
N GLU A 188 20.15 -7.40 -20.59
CA GLU A 188 20.83 -8.44 -19.80
C GLU A 188 20.90 -7.95 -18.34
N GLN A 189 19.74 -7.82 -17.71
CA GLN A 189 19.62 -7.42 -16.32
C GLN A 189 20.09 -8.54 -15.40
N GLU A 190 20.85 -8.18 -14.37
CA GLU A 190 21.16 -9.08 -13.25
C GLU A 190 20.56 -8.54 -11.95
N ILE A 191 19.97 -9.45 -11.16
CA ILE A 191 19.50 -9.19 -9.81
C ILE A 191 20.37 -9.97 -8.83
N SER A 192 20.96 -9.29 -7.83
CA SER A 192 21.83 -9.94 -6.85
C SER A 192 21.09 -10.97 -6.00
N THR A 193 21.82 -11.83 -5.27
CA THR A 193 21.23 -12.87 -4.41
C THR A 193 20.56 -12.36 -3.13
N GLY A 194 20.62 -11.04 -2.87
CA GLY A 194 20.03 -10.39 -1.72
C GLY A 194 20.90 -10.41 -0.46
N THR A 195 21.11 -9.24 0.15
CA THR A 195 21.78 -9.09 1.45
C THR A 195 20.73 -8.93 2.55
N VAL A 196 20.81 -9.79 3.56
CA VAL A 196 19.84 -9.87 4.66
C VAL A 196 20.24 -9.00 5.85
N ASP A 197 19.30 -8.19 6.33
CA ASP A 197 19.35 -7.51 7.62
C ASP A 197 17.97 -7.53 8.30
N GLY A 198 17.80 -8.45 9.26
CA GLY A 198 16.55 -8.64 9.98
C GLY A 198 15.38 -9.05 9.08
N GLU A 199 14.40 -8.15 8.92
CA GLU A 199 13.26 -8.33 8.01
C GLU A 199 13.51 -7.77 6.60
N ASN A 200 14.62 -7.07 6.40
CA ASN A 200 14.97 -6.46 5.12
C ASN A 200 15.88 -7.41 4.33
N THR A 201 15.60 -7.55 3.04
CA THR A 201 16.53 -8.13 2.08
C THR A 201 16.78 -7.11 0.97
N THR A 202 18.03 -6.75 0.75
CA THR A 202 18.44 -5.75 -0.25
C THR A 202 19.01 -6.44 -1.48
N TYR A 203 18.41 -6.19 -2.64
CA TYR A 203 18.84 -6.66 -3.94
C TYR A 203 19.35 -5.49 -4.76
N GLU A 204 20.45 -5.72 -5.47
CA GLU A 204 21.01 -4.78 -6.43
C GLU A 204 20.59 -5.23 -7.83
N VAL A 205 20.10 -4.28 -8.62
CA VAL A 205 19.63 -4.48 -9.98
C VAL A 205 20.61 -3.76 -10.89
N THR A 206 21.27 -4.50 -11.78
CA THR A 206 22.34 -4.02 -12.67
C THR A 206 22.04 -4.41 -14.11
N GLY A 207 22.77 -3.85 -15.08
CA GLY A 207 22.57 -4.16 -16.50
C GLY A 207 21.31 -3.51 -17.11
N THR A 208 20.66 -2.58 -16.40
CA THR A 208 19.46 -1.86 -16.83
C THR A 208 19.46 -0.44 -16.27
N ASP A 209 18.75 0.47 -16.95
CA ASP A 209 18.46 1.82 -16.49
C ASP A 209 17.03 1.97 -15.95
N ALA A 210 16.24 0.90 -15.96
CA ALA A 210 14.86 0.88 -15.49
C ALA A 210 14.71 0.13 -14.16
N LEU A 211 13.75 0.53 -13.35
CA LEU A 211 13.35 -0.18 -12.13
C LEU A 211 11.82 -0.27 -12.03
N LYS A 212 11.21 -1.03 -12.95
CA LYS A 212 9.78 -1.32 -12.94
C LYS A 212 9.49 -2.49 -12.01
N VAL A 213 8.63 -2.24 -11.03
CA VAL A 213 8.24 -3.22 -10.02
C VAL A 213 6.82 -3.69 -10.32
N ARG A 214 6.64 -5.01 -10.39
CA ARG A 214 5.32 -5.65 -10.46
C ARG A 214 5.18 -6.67 -9.34
N VAL A 215 4.10 -6.59 -8.57
CA VAL A 215 3.76 -7.54 -7.52
C VAL A 215 2.47 -8.25 -7.90
N GLU A 216 2.56 -9.55 -8.11
CA GLU A 216 1.39 -10.41 -8.36
C GLU A 216 0.97 -11.11 -7.07
N VAL A 217 -0.30 -11.00 -6.74
CA VAL A 217 -0.85 -11.52 -5.48
C VAL A 217 -1.74 -12.73 -5.76
N SER A 218 -1.46 -13.87 -5.12
CA SER A 218 -2.23 -15.11 -5.22
C SER A 218 -3.13 -15.39 -4.00
N GLY A 219 -3.07 -14.54 -2.97
CA GLY A 219 -3.85 -14.63 -1.73
C GLY A 219 -3.75 -13.33 -0.94
N ASP A 220 -4.61 -13.11 0.05
CA ASP A 220 -4.69 -11.83 0.75
C ASP A 220 -3.35 -11.46 1.42
N THR A 221 -2.80 -10.30 1.07
CA THR A 221 -1.51 -9.84 1.58
C THR A 221 -1.43 -8.31 1.62
N TRP A 222 -0.81 -7.78 2.66
CA TRP A 222 -0.51 -6.36 2.74
C TRP A 222 0.65 -6.03 1.80
N VAL A 223 0.45 -5.06 0.90
CA VAL A 223 1.49 -4.55 0.00
C VAL A 223 1.59 -3.04 0.15
N GLY A 224 2.80 -2.51 0.24
CA GLY A 224 3.07 -1.08 0.16
C GLY A 224 4.45 -0.85 -0.44
N ILE A 225 4.61 0.23 -1.21
CA ILE A 225 5.88 0.57 -1.85
C ILE A 225 6.26 2.00 -1.44
N ARG A 226 7.52 2.18 -1.03
CA ARG A 226 8.07 3.48 -0.65
C ARG A 226 9.43 3.71 -1.31
N ASN A 227 9.77 4.98 -1.49
CA ASN A 227 11.12 5.37 -1.90
C ASN A 227 12.09 5.43 -0.69
N GLU A 228 13.34 5.81 -0.93
CA GLU A 228 14.37 5.90 0.11
C GLU A 228 14.05 6.96 1.17
N LEU A 229 13.38 8.05 0.76
CA LEU A 229 12.91 9.13 1.64
C LEU A 229 11.71 8.72 2.51
N ARG A 230 11.19 7.51 2.32
CA ARG A 230 10.00 6.94 2.98
C ARG A 230 8.69 7.57 2.52
N ASP A 231 8.69 8.25 1.39
CA ASP A 231 7.46 8.69 0.75
C ASP A 231 6.72 7.48 0.19
N GLU A 232 5.41 7.48 0.36
CA GLU A 232 4.54 6.40 -0.10
C GLU A 232 4.30 6.54 -1.60
N GLN A 233 4.85 5.59 -2.37
CA GLN A 233 4.73 5.52 -3.82
C GLN A 233 3.52 4.69 -4.24
N VAL A 234 3.23 3.63 -3.47
CA VAL A 234 2.00 2.85 -3.56
C VAL A 234 1.37 2.76 -2.18
N THR A 235 0.09 3.14 -2.10
CA THR A 235 -0.70 3.09 -0.86
C THR A 235 -0.65 1.71 -0.23
N ALA A 236 -0.18 1.67 1.01
CA ALA A 236 -0.10 0.50 1.84
C ALA A 236 -1.51 0.05 2.24
N LYS A 237 -1.91 -1.13 1.76
CA LYS A 237 -3.20 -1.76 2.06
C LYS A 237 -3.15 -3.26 1.81
N VAL A 238 -4.22 -3.95 2.16
CA VAL A 238 -4.42 -5.36 1.77
C VAL A 238 -4.81 -5.43 0.30
N TYR A 239 -4.11 -6.30 -0.44
CA TYR A 239 -4.44 -6.73 -1.79
C TYR A 239 -4.91 -8.19 -1.73
N ASN A 240 -5.93 -8.51 -2.51
CA ASN A 240 -6.57 -9.81 -2.57
C ASN A 240 -6.02 -10.64 -3.73
N ALA A 241 -6.30 -11.94 -3.74
CA ALA A 241 -5.91 -12.84 -4.81
C ALA A 241 -6.31 -12.33 -6.22
N GLY A 242 -5.39 -12.43 -7.17
CA GLY A 242 -5.56 -11.99 -8.56
C GLY A 242 -5.28 -10.51 -8.79
N GLN A 243 -5.05 -9.72 -7.74
CA GLN A 243 -4.66 -8.32 -7.91
C GLN A 243 -3.17 -8.19 -8.25
N ILE A 244 -2.86 -7.18 -9.05
CA ILE A 244 -1.50 -6.85 -9.47
C ILE A 244 -1.22 -5.41 -9.03
N VAL A 245 -0.01 -5.18 -8.50
CA VAL A 245 0.50 -3.86 -8.16
C VAL A 245 1.67 -3.56 -9.08
N GLU A 246 1.59 -2.49 -9.84
CA GLU A 246 2.67 -2.03 -10.72
C GLU A 246 3.10 -0.63 -10.31
N PHE A 247 4.40 -0.39 -10.28
CA PHE A 247 4.97 0.91 -10.01
C PHE A 247 6.33 1.06 -10.69
N ASP A 248 6.59 2.25 -11.23
CA ASP A 248 7.87 2.58 -11.86
C ASP A 248 8.74 3.34 -10.84
N SER A 249 9.76 2.65 -10.30
CA SER A 249 10.73 3.22 -9.36
C SER A 249 12.01 3.70 -10.04
N THR A 250 12.02 3.82 -11.37
CA THR A 250 13.21 4.20 -12.13
C THR A 250 13.76 5.56 -11.67
N GLU A 251 12.90 6.56 -11.50
CA GLU A 251 13.32 7.91 -11.09
C GLU A 251 13.95 7.93 -9.69
N ASP A 252 13.44 7.13 -8.77
CA ASP A 252 13.98 7.02 -7.41
C ASP A 252 15.24 6.13 -7.35
N SER A 253 15.50 5.31 -8.37
CA SER A 253 16.53 4.25 -8.36
C SER A 253 16.45 3.32 -7.14
N TYR A 254 15.30 3.31 -6.47
CA TYR A 254 15.09 2.66 -5.18
C TYR A 254 13.62 2.30 -4.99
N ALA A 255 13.37 1.08 -4.53
CA ALA A 255 12.04 0.66 -4.09
C ALA A 255 12.13 -0.17 -2.81
N ARG A 256 11.44 0.24 -1.75
CA ARG A 256 11.17 -0.61 -0.58
C ARG A 256 9.75 -1.13 -0.64
N ILE A 257 9.62 -2.42 -0.90
CA ILE A 257 8.35 -3.15 -0.98
C ILE A 257 8.14 -3.89 0.34
N ARG A 258 7.03 -3.57 1.03
CA ARG A 258 6.57 -4.30 2.21
C ARG A 258 5.60 -5.39 1.78
N LEU A 259 5.86 -6.63 2.20
CA LEU A 259 4.95 -7.76 2.05
C LEU A 259 4.54 -8.31 3.42
N GLY A 260 3.24 -8.29 3.72
CA GLY A 260 2.70 -8.89 4.94
C GLY A 260 2.70 -10.43 4.90
N ASN A 261 2.41 -11.00 3.73
CA ASN A 261 2.54 -12.42 3.43
C ASN A 261 3.17 -12.62 2.05
N SER A 262 4.46 -12.95 2.03
CA SER A 262 5.25 -13.19 0.81
C SER A 262 5.02 -14.56 0.20
N LYS A 263 4.41 -15.51 0.92
CA LYS A 263 4.09 -16.85 0.38
C LYS A 263 3.02 -16.82 -0.70
N VAL A 264 2.28 -15.72 -0.75
CA VAL A 264 1.18 -15.49 -1.69
C VAL A 264 1.43 -14.25 -2.55
N ALA A 265 2.68 -13.81 -2.65
CA ALA A 265 3.09 -12.70 -3.51
C ALA A 265 4.32 -13.11 -4.31
N LYS A 266 4.35 -12.73 -5.58
CA LYS A 266 5.53 -12.81 -6.45
C LYS A 266 5.93 -11.39 -6.85
N ILE A 267 7.22 -11.08 -6.81
CA ILE A 267 7.75 -9.80 -7.26
C ILE A 267 8.48 -10.02 -8.58
N TYR A 268 8.26 -9.14 -9.53
CA TYR A 268 8.99 -9.07 -10.79
C TYR A 268 9.66 -7.68 -10.88
N VAL A 269 10.90 -7.66 -11.35
CA VAL A 269 11.69 -6.46 -11.60
C VAL A 269 12.04 -6.43 -13.07
N ASN A 270 11.48 -5.48 -13.81
CA ASN A 270 11.54 -5.44 -15.27
C ASN A 270 11.20 -6.81 -15.89
N ASP A 271 10.08 -7.37 -15.45
CA ASP A 271 9.54 -8.69 -15.86
C ASP A 271 10.36 -9.92 -15.49
N VAL A 272 11.51 -9.77 -14.83
CA VAL A 272 12.27 -10.88 -14.23
C VAL A 272 11.75 -11.19 -12.84
N GLU A 273 11.32 -12.44 -12.59
CA GLU A 273 10.83 -12.87 -11.27
C GLU A 273 11.98 -12.84 -10.24
N LEU A 274 11.78 -12.08 -9.17
CA LEU A 274 12.68 -11.99 -8.04
C LEU A 274 12.59 -13.26 -7.18
N GLN A 275 13.72 -13.92 -6.97
CA GLN A 275 13.82 -15.05 -6.04
C GLN A 275 14.09 -14.54 -4.62
N TYR A 276 13.22 -14.89 -3.67
CA TYR A 276 13.39 -14.47 -2.28
C TYR A 276 14.57 -15.19 -1.61
N THR A 277 15.51 -14.42 -1.06
CA THR A 277 16.63 -14.95 -0.25
C THR A 277 16.15 -15.56 1.06
N GLN A 278 15.08 -15.00 1.65
CA GLN A 278 14.55 -15.41 2.94
C GLN A 278 13.22 -16.16 2.78
N ASP A 279 13.08 -17.25 3.54
CA ASP A 279 11.79 -17.89 3.79
C ASP A 279 11.10 -17.26 5.02
N ARG A 280 10.46 -16.10 4.83
CA ARG A 280 9.67 -15.42 5.87
C ARG A 280 8.28 -15.11 5.36
N VAL A 281 7.25 -15.30 6.19
CA VAL A 281 5.89 -14.86 5.85
C VAL A 281 5.87 -13.36 5.62
N ALA A 282 6.26 -12.57 6.60
CA ALA A 282 6.33 -11.12 6.47
C ALA A 282 7.80 -10.67 6.27
N GLN A 283 8.06 -9.91 5.21
CA GLN A 283 9.40 -9.38 4.88
C GLN A 283 9.37 -8.07 4.10
N ASN A 284 10.51 -7.37 4.05
CA ASN A 284 10.74 -6.17 3.26
C ASN A 284 11.76 -6.48 2.16
N ILE A 285 11.40 -6.15 0.94
CA ILE A 285 12.27 -6.26 -0.23
C ILE A 285 12.74 -4.85 -0.58
N ILE A 286 14.05 -4.65 -0.59
CA ILE A 286 14.67 -3.38 -0.99
C ILE A 286 15.35 -3.63 -2.33
N LEU A 287 14.95 -2.90 -3.35
CA LEU A 287 15.58 -2.91 -4.67
C LEU A 287 16.38 -1.62 -4.82
N LYS A 288 17.62 -1.74 -5.29
CA LYS A 288 18.49 -0.62 -5.64
C LYS A 288 18.93 -0.76 -7.08
N LEU A 289 18.61 0.21 -7.91
CA LEU A 289 19.13 0.28 -9.27
C LEU A 289 20.57 0.78 -9.20
N VAL A 290 21.51 -0.03 -9.68
CA VAL A 290 22.93 0.30 -9.72
C VAL A 290 23.30 0.55 -11.18
N GLN A 291 23.52 1.82 -11.51
CA GLN A 291 24.03 2.20 -12.82
C GLN A 291 25.54 1.92 -12.87
N GLU A 292 25.98 1.10 -13.82
CA GLU A 292 27.42 0.96 -14.09
C GLU A 292 27.96 2.32 -14.52
N GLN A 293 28.95 2.84 -13.78
CA GLN A 293 29.75 3.95 -14.27
C GLN A 293 30.49 3.46 -15.50
N GLN A 294 30.11 3.93 -16.69
CA GLN A 294 30.96 3.76 -17.87
C GLN A 294 32.31 4.38 -17.54
N ALA A 295 33.33 3.53 -17.44
CA ALA A 295 34.71 3.97 -17.30
C ALA A 295 35.08 4.73 -18.58
N GLU A 296 35.14 6.05 -18.46
CA GLU A 296 35.57 6.99 -19.51
C GLU A 296 37.09 6.89 -19.76
#